data_AF-A0A8T4WLC0-F1
#
_entry.id   AF-A0A8T4WLC0-F1
#
_cell.length_a   1.000
_cell.length_b   1.000
_cell.length_c   1.000
_cell.angle_alpha   90.00
_cell.angle_beta   90.00
_cell.angle_gamma   90.00
#
_symmetry.space_group_name_H-M   'P 1'
#
loop_
_entity.id
_entity.type
_entity.pdbx_description
1 polymer ?
#
loop_
_entity_poly.entity_id
_entity_poly.type
_entity_poly.pdbx_seq_one_letter_code
_entity_poly.pdbx_strand_id
1 'polypeptide(L)'
;MMPRRRVLILFVVILLTITAVPPSRVTAARTGPNRTINPSGQIFKIDEFTYRVAFKLSDGVEVLLLRGAFELLYYYQHHHPTISKHHISATFGFYYAKSALGRTLIRSAEVDRVAFYPMWSSFNGQTYDWLDTGPALQLNDTLVDGQMIGTRPMITNKPLSRYLPSFGGIFVFEGLTIRLRDGSSIQVSESPIIIELEKESSKKNPEGSIEGMNANLSYESSARLMTLTIPSGSATGIITADMLIAVSLAGIGIAGLVVFILHRTNRIQVSLDWIRETVQSNRQEPEPDE
;
A
#
# COMPACT_ATOMS: atom_id res chain seq x y z
N MET A 1 -0.23 51.58 -2.77
CA MET A 1 0.82 50.71 -3.32
C MET A 1 1.25 49.68 -2.27
N MET A 2 0.68 48.48 -2.29
CA MET A 2 1.18 47.25 -1.63
C MET A 2 0.23 46.11 -2.04
N PRO A 3 0.61 45.24 -3.02
CA PRO A 3 0.26 43.83 -2.85
C PRO A 3 1.28 42.82 -3.39
N ARG A 4 2.36 43.25 -4.08
CA ARG A 4 3.28 42.32 -4.78
C ARG A 4 4.02 41.35 -3.83
N ARG A 5 4.41 41.80 -2.63
CA ARG A 5 5.06 40.94 -1.62
C ARG A 5 4.12 39.91 -1.00
N ARG A 6 2.83 40.23 -0.80
CA ARG A 6 1.87 39.28 -0.21
C ARG A 6 1.50 38.16 -1.18
N VAL A 7 1.41 38.47 -2.47
CA VAL A 7 1.20 37.46 -3.53
C VAL A 7 2.41 36.54 -3.66
N LEU A 8 3.63 37.09 -3.59
CA LEU A 8 4.86 36.29 -3.65
C LEU A 8 5.04 35.39 -2.41
N ILE A 9 4.67 35.88 -1.22
CA ILE A 9 4.71 35.06 0.01
C ILE A 9 3.64 33.96 -0.05
N LEU A 10 2.42 34.28 -0.48
CA LEU A 10 1.37 33.28 -0.71
C LEU A 10 1.82 32.24 -1.75
N PHE A 11 2.52 32.67 -2.81
CA PHE A 11 3.10 31.82 -3.85
C PHE A 11 4.13 30.83 -3.28
N VAL A 12 5.06 31.29 -2.44
CA VAL A 12 6.04 30.41 -1.77
C VAL A 12 5.36 29.44 -0.81
N VAL A 13 4.32 29.89 -0.08
CA VAL A 13 3.56 29.04 0.87
C VAL A 13 2.72 27.98 0.14
N ILE A 14 2.11 28.29 -1.00
CA ILE A 14 1.37 27.31 -1.82
C ILE A 14 2.33 26.31 -2.45
N LEU A 15 3.50 26.75 -2.93
CA LEU A 15 4.52 25.87 -3.48
C LEU A 15 5.06 24.88 -2.42
N LEU A 16 5.24 25.35 -1.19
CA LEU A 16 5.68 24.52 -0.05
C LEU A 16 4.58 23.56 0.46
N THR A 17 3.30 23.88 0.28
CA THR A 17 2.21 22.99 0.72
C THR A 17 1.93 21.87 -0.28
N ILE A 18 2.12 22.09 -1.58
CA ILE A 18 1.94 21.05 -2.61
C ILE A 18 3.05 19.98 -2.56
N THR A 19 4.28 20.35 -2.21
CA THR A 19 5.38 19.38 -2.01
C THR A 19 5.29 18.60 -0.69
N ALA A 20 4.43 19.03 0.23
CA ALA A 20 4.24 18.40 1.54
C ALA A 20 3.01 17.46 1.62
N VAL A 21 2.29 17.23 0.51
CA VAL A 21 1.14 16.31 0.50
C VAL A 21 1.64 14.87 0.34
N PRO A 22 1.57 14.01 1.37
CA PRO A 22 1.89 12.61 1.21
C PRO A 22 0.91 11.97 0.21
N PRO A 23 1.35 10.95 -0.56
CA PRO A 23 0.49 10.28 -1.52
C PRO A 23 -0.82 9.83 -0.87
N SER A 24 -1.93 10.12 -1.56
CA SER A 24 -3.29 9.87 -1.11
C SER A 24 -3.47 8.41 -0.70
N ARG A 25 -3.84 8.21 0.57
CA ARG A 25 -4.12 6.88 1.12
C ARG A 25 -5.38 6.33 0.44
N VAL A 26 -5.20 5.32 -0.41
CA VAL A 26 -6.29 4.50 -0.91
C VAL A 26 -6.93 3.77 0.27
N THR A 27 -8.19 4.10 0.56
CA THR A 27 -9.07 3.39 1.49
C THR A 27 -9.80 2.32 0.68
N ALA A 28 -9.43 1.06 0.87
CA ALA A 28 -10.09 -0.05 0.20
C ALA A 28 -11.49 -0.29 0.80
N ALA A 29 -12.48 -0.51 -0.06
CA ALA A 29 -13.79 -1.01 0.33
C ALA A 29 -13.66 -2.49 0.74
N ARG A 30 -14.15 -2.81 1.94
CA ARG A 30 -14.14 -4.15 2.50
C ARG A 30 -15.27 -4.98 1.87
N THR A 31 -15.00 -5.72 0.80
CA THR A 31 -15.90 -6.78 0.34
C THR A 31 -15.53 -8.08 1.05
N GLY A 32 -16.06 -8.26 2.26
CA GLY A 32 -15.96 -9.53 2.97
C GLY A 32 -16.87 -10.59 2.33
N PRO A 33 -16.51 -11.89 2.39
CA PRO A 33 -17.39 -12.96 1.96
C PRO A 33 -18.66 -12.98 2.85
N ASN A 34 -19.81 -13.03 2.20
CA ASN A 34 -21.12 -13.12 2.83
C ASN A 34 -21.18 -14.41 3.66
N ARG A 35 -21.12 -14.30 4.99
CA ARG A 35 -21.16 -15.46 5.90
C ARG A 35 -22.59 -15.97 6.01
N THR A 36 -22.87 -17.14 5.45
CA THR A 36 -23.96 -18.00 5.92
C THR A 36 -23.62 -18.47 7.33
N ILE A 37 -24.28 -17.89 8.34
CA ILE A 37 -24.11 -18.23 9.75
C ILE A 37 -24.92 -19.50 10.02
N ASN A 38 -24.22 -20.61 10.33
CA ASN A 38 -24.85 -21.80 10.89
C ASN A 38 -25.37 -21.46 12.31
N PRO A 39 -26.66 -21.67 12.62
CA PRO A 39 -27.29 -21.23 13.88
C PRO A 39 -26.76 -21.90 15.16
N SER A 40 -25.84 -22.86 15.07
CA SER A 40 -25.34 -23.66 16.21
C SER A 40 -24.04 -23.17 16.85
N GLY A 41 -23.41 -22.08 16.36
CA GLY A 41 -22.30 -21.45 17.06
C GLY A 41 -22.00 -20.02 16.66
N GLN A 42 -21.40 -19.27 17.59
CA GLN A 42 -21.10 -17.84 17.47
C GLN A 42 -19.59 -17.62 17.28
N ILE A 43 -19.25 -16.63 16.46
CA ILE A 43 -17.85 -16.21 16.25
C ILE A 43 -17.66 -14.87 16.94
N PHE A 44 -16.61 -14.77 17.74
CA PHE A 44 -16.25 -13.58 18.47
C PHE A 44 -14.84 -13.12 18.11
N LYS A 45 -14.67 -11.81 17.91
CA LYS A 45 -13.36 -11.20 17.70
C LYS A 45 -12.71 -10.92 19.04
N ILE A 46 -11.50 -11.43 19.24
CA ILE A 46 -10.70 -11.24 20.47
C ILE A 46 -9.89 -9.98 20.31
N ASP A 47 -9.12 -9.92 19.23
CA ASP A 47 -8.19 -8.84 18.98
C ASP A 47 -7.91 -8.69 17.47
N GLU A 48 -7.36 -7.56 17.08
CA GLU A 48 -6.95 -7.27 15.72
C GLU A 48 -5.75 -6.33 15.66
N PHE A 49 -5.03 -6.39 14.54
CA PHE A 49 -4.06 -5.37 14.17
C PHE A 49 -3.89 -5.27 12.66
N THR A 50 -3.31 -4.16 12.25
CA THR A 50 -2.88 -3.93 10.88
C THR A 50 -1.41 -3.57 10.86
N TYR A 51 -0.70 -4.06 9.85
CA TYR A 51 0.72 -3.79 9.68
C TYR A 51 1.03 -3.50 8.21
N ARG A 52 2.05 -2.68 7.96
CA ARG A 52 2.49 -2.30 6.61
C ARG A 52 3.95 -2.62 6.44
N VAL A 53 4.31 -3.14 5.27
CA VAL A 53 5.70 -3.35 4.87
C VAL A 53 5.92 -2.60 3.56
N ALA A 54 6.73 -1.54 3.60
CA ALA A 54 7.08 -0.73 2.45
C ALA A 54 8.44 -1.15 1.91
N PHE A 55 8.51 -1.46 0.62
CA PHE A 55 9.75 -1.74 -0.09
C PHE A 55 10.18 -0.45 -0.78
N LYS A 56 11.33 0.09 -0.39
CA LYS A 56 11.89 1.33 -0.91
C LYS A 56 13.19 1.08 -1.64
N LEU A 57 13.43 1.84 -2.70
CA LEU A 57 14.72 1.86 -3.40
C LEU A 57 15.73 2.72 -2.65
N SER A 58 16.98 2.72 -3.11
CA SER A 58 18.10 3.45 -2.49
C SER A 58 17.90 4.97 -2.48
N ASP A 59 17.07 5.49 -3.38
CA ASP A 59 16.67 6.90 -3.47
C ASP A 59 15.49 7.26 -2.53
N GLY A 60 15.02 6.31 -1.72
CA GLY A 60 13.94 6.49 -0.75
C GLY A 60 12.53 6.35 -1.33
N VAL A 61 12.41 6.00 -2.61
CA VAL A 61 11.12 5.83 -3.29
C VAL A 61 10.50 4.50 -2.91
N GLU A 62 9.27 4.52 -2.36
CA GLU A 62 8.45 3.32 -2.21
C GLU A 62 8.09 2.78 -3.60
N VAL A 63 8.26 1.49 -3.83
CA VAL A 63 7.91 0.82 -5.10
C VAL A 63 6.79 -0.21 -4.93
N LEU A 64 6.77 -0.89 -3.78
CA LEU A 64 5.78 -1.89 -3.43
C LEU A 64 5.40 -1.73 -1.95
N LEU A 65 4.11 -1.90 -1.66
CA LEU A 65 3.57 -1.88 -0.31
C LEU A 65 2.73 -3.12 -0.06
N LEU A 66 3.09 -3.89 0.96
CA LEU A 66 2.25 -4.92 1.55
C LEU A 66 1.44 -4.31 2.70
N ARG A 67 0.13 -4.52 2.70
CA ARG A 67 -0.74 -4.21 3.84
C ARG A 67 -1.35 -5.49 4.39
N GLY A 68 -1.03 -5.81 5.64
CA GLY A 68 -1.65 -6.92 6.37
C GLY A 68 -2.70 -6.44 7.36
N ALA A 69 -3.81 -7.16 7.45
CA ALA A 69 -4.80 -7.05 8.50
C ALA A 69 -5.01 -8.43 9.13
N PHE A 70 -4.92 -8.50 10.45
CA PHE A 70 -4.95 -9.72 11.22
C PHE A 70 -6.04 -9.61 12.28
N GLU A 71 -6.87 -10.65 12.39
CA GLU A 71 -7.91 -10.77 13.40
C GLU A 71 -7.79 -12.12 14.10
N LEU A 72 -7.75 -12.10 15.43
CA LEU A 72 -7.87 -13.29 16.25
C LEU A 72 -9.35 -13.53 16.58
N LEU A 73 -9.84 -14.71 16.21
CA LEU A 73 -11.25 -15.08 16.31
C LEU A 73 -11.39 -16.37 17.13
N TYR A 74 -12.40 -16.45 17.99
CA TYR A 74 -12.80 -17.72 18.60
C TYR A 74 -14.21 -18.12 18.19
N TYR A 75 -14.44 -19.43 18.16
CA TYR A 75 -15.74 -20.02 17.90
C TYR A 75 -16.29 -20.67 19.17
N TYR A 76 -17.50 -20.29 19.52
CA TYR A 76 -18.24 -20.77 20.68
C TYR A 76 -19.47 -21.59 20.23
N GLN A 77 -19.59 -22.82 20.70
CA GLN A 77 -20.74 -23.68 20.45
C GLN A 77 -21.61 -23.77 21.70
N HIS A 78 -22.89 -23.41 21.59
CA HIS A 78 -23.78 -23.26 22.75
C HIS A 78 -23.98 -24.56 23.57
N HIS A 79 -23.87 -25.72 22.91
CA HIS A 79 -24.03 -27.03 23.56
C HIS A 79 -22.73 -27.63 24.15
N HIS A 80 -21.59 -26.97 23.94
CA HIS A 80 -20.31 -27.31 24.57
C HIS A 80 -19.72 -26.05 25.22
N PRO A 81 -19.85 -25.85 26.55
CA PRO A 81 -19.43 -24.60 27.23
C PRO A 81 -17.91 -24.36 27.24
N THR A 82 -17.14 -25.20 26.55
CA THR A 82 -15.70 -25.08 26.37
C THR A 82 -15.39 -24.43 25.03
N ILE A 83 -14.37 -23.55 25.02
CA ILE A 83 -13.88 -22.90 23.80
C ILE A 83 -13.57 -23.97 22.77
N SER A 84 -14.21 -23.91 21.61
CA SER A 84 -14.14 -25.04 20.70
C SER A 84 -12.93 -24.92 19.79
N LYS A 85 -12.68 -23.71 19.24
CA LYS A 85 -11.65 -23.47 18.20
C LYS A 85 -11.16 -22.01 18.18
N HIS A 86 -9.87 -21.80 17.94
CA HIS A 86 -9.32 -20.48 17.57
C HIS A 86 -8.94 -20.44 16.09
N HIS A 87 -9.14 -19.27 15.49
CA HIS A 87 -8.75 -18.96 14.12
C HIS A 87 -7.98 -17.66 14.08
N ILE A 88 -6.96 -17.61 13.22
CA ILE A 88 -6.37 -16.35 12.78
C ILE A 88 -6.94 -16.06 11.40
N SER A 89 -7.58 -14.92 11.24
CA SER A 89 -7.94 -14.38 9.93
C SER A 89 -6.86 -13.41 9.51
N ALA A 90 -6.29 -13.61 8.35
CA ALA A 90 -5.27 -12.73 7.79
C ALA A 90 -5.69 -12.28 6.40
N THR A 91 -5.53 -11.00 6.09
CA THR A 91 -5.84 -10.42 4.77
C THR A 91 -4.70 -9.51 4.36
N PHE A 92 -4.22 -9.71 3.14
CA PHE A 92 -3.05 -9.06 2.58
C PHE A 92 -3.43 -8.32 1.31
N GLY A 93 -2.90 -7.12 1.14
CA GLY A 93 -3.02 -6.37 -0.09
C GLY A 93 -1.66 -5.91 -0.60
N PHE A 94 -1.43 -6.06 -1.90
CA PHE A 94 -0.23 -5.55 -2.58
C PHE A 94 -0.59 -4.27 -3.32
N TYR A 95 0.24 -3.24 -3.17
CA TYR A 95 -0.01 -1.94 -3.80
C TYR A 95 1.27 -1.43 -4.44
N TYR A 96 1.15 -1.01 -5.69
CA TYR A 96 2.23 -0.45 -6.45
C TYR A 96 2.30 1.06 -6.19
N ALA A 97 3.51 1.58 -6.05
CA ALA A 97 3.67 3.01 -5.86
C ALA A 97 3.28 3.81 -7.10
N LYS A 98 2.78 5.02 -6.86
CA LYS A 98 2.34 5.96 -7.90
C LYS A 98 3.14 7.24 -7.82
N SER A 99 3.45 7.83 -8.96
CA SER A 99 4.05 9.15 -9.08
C SER A 99 3.07 10.25 -8.68
N ALA A 100 3.56 11.49 -8.63
CA ALA A 100 2.74 12.69 -8.39
C ALA A 100 1.59 12.85 -9.41
N LEU A 101 1.75 12.32 -10.62
CA LEU A 101 0.73 12.31 -11.67
C LEU A 101 -0.20 11.08 -11.61
N GLY A 102 -0.06 10.25 -10.57
CA GLY A 102 -0.87 9.04 -10.39
C GLY A 102 -0.45 7.86 -11.26
N ARG A 103 0.69 7.94 -11.96
CA ARG A 103 1.20 6.86 -12.82
C ARG A 103 1.92 5.82 -11.96
N THR A 104 1.61 4.55 -12.17
CA THR A 104 2.29 3.45 -11.48
C THR A 104 3.77 3.42 -11.86
N LEU A 105 4.67 3.42 -10.86
CA LEU A 105 6.13 3.44 -11.07
C LEU A 105 6.67 2.09 -11.53
N ILE A 106 6.02 1.01 -11.10
CA ILE A 106 6.38 -0.36 -11.44
C ILE A 106 5.48 -0.92 -12.53
N ARG A 107 6.05 -1.77 -13.38
CA ARG A 107 5.36 -2.49 -14.44
C ARG A 107 4.85 -3.83 -13.92
N SER A 108 5.70 -4.58 -13.22
CA SER A 108 5.36 -5.83 -12.56
C SER A 108 6.22 -6.05 -11.32
N ALA A 109 5.70 -6.86 -10.41
CA ALA A 109 6.43 -7.43 -9.28
C ALA A 109 6.21 -8.95 -9.32
N GLU A 110 7.25 -9.70 -9.66
CA GLU A 110 7.25 -11.15 -9.82
C GLU A 110 7.87 -11.81 -8.59
N VAL A 111 7.29 -12.92 -8.15
CA VAL A 111 7.82 -13.74 -7.06
C VAL A 111 7.80 -15.21 -7.48
N ASP A 112 8.82 -15.95 -7.05
CA ASP A 112 8.80 -17.41 -7.17
C ASP A 112 7.75 -17.96 -6.20
N ARG A 113 7.76 -17.43 -4.97
CA ARG A 113 6.83 -17.80 -3.91
C ARG A 113 6.64 -16.67 -2.91
N VAL A 114 5.39 -16.40 -2.55
CA VAL A 114 5.00 -15.66 -1.35
C VAL A 114 4.12 -16.54 -0.51
N ALA A 115 4.56 -16.82 0.71
CA ALA A 115 3.88 -17.70 1.64
C ALA A 115 3.60 -16.98 2.97
N PHE A 116 2.44 -17.28 3.56
CA PHE A 116 2.08 -16.80 4.90
C PHE A 116 1.86 -17.98 5.85
N TYR A 117 2.56 -17.93 6.98
CA TYR A 117 2.51 -18.93 8.04
C TYR A 117 1.96 -18.27 9.32
N PRO A 118 0.76 -18.65 9.79
CA PRO A 118 0.23 -18.15 11.05
C PRO A 118 1.16 -18.49 12.22
N MET A 119 1.25 -17.58 13.17
CA MET A 119 2.02 -17.75 14.40
C MET A 119 1.22 -17.22 15.59
N TRP A 120 1.34 -17.86 16.75
CA TRP A 120 0.73 -17.43 17.99
C TRP A 120 1.45 -18.01 19.20
N SER A 121 1.33 -17.34 20.34
CA SER A 121 1.79 -17.89 21.62
C SER A 121 0.62 -18.42 22.44
N SER A 122 0.87 -19.48 23.20
CA SER A 122 -0.07 -19.97 24.20
C SER A 122 0.19 -19.32 25.57
N PHE A 123 -0.76 -19.46 26.50
CA PHE A 123 -0.65 -18.91 27.87
C PHE A 123 0.62 -19.34 28.62
N ASN A 124 1.17 -20.52 28.29
CA ASN A 124 2.37 -21.05 28.94
C ASN A 124 3.69 -20.48 28.37
N GLY A 125 3.62 -19.50 27.45
CA GLY A 125 4.79 -18.88 26.83
C GLY A 125 5.42 -19.67 25.67
N GLN A 126 4.81 -20.78 25.24
CA GLN A 126 5.23 -21.49 24.04
C GLN A 126 4.69 -20.80 22.79
N THR A 127 5.59 -20.49 21.86
CA THR A 127 5.27 -20.03 20.51
C THR A 127 5.00 -21.21 19.60
N TYR A 128 3.98 -21.07 18.76
CA TYR A 128 3.59 -22.02 17.74
C TYR A 128 3.51 -21.28 16.41
N ASP A 129 4.11 -21.86 15.39
CA ASP A 129 4.03 -21.38 14.01
C ASP A 129 3.74 -22.55 13.07
N TRP A 130 3.42 -22.21 11.82
CA TRP A 130 3.12 -23.18 10.77
C TRP A 130 4.28 -23.38 9.80
N LEU A 131 5.47 -22.83 10.05
CA LEU A 131 6.58 -22.81 9.09
C LEU A 131 6.91 -24.23 8.60
N ASP A 132 6.93 -25.21 9.52
CA ASP A 132 7.18 -26.63 9.21
C ASP A 132 5.93 -27.44 8.83
N THR A 133 4.72 -26.87 8.99
CA THR A 133 3.45 -27.56 8.73
C THR A 133 2.88 -27.25 7.33
N GLY A 134 3.27 -26.11 6.76
CA GLY A 134 2.84 -25.64 5.46
C GLY A 134 2.07 -24.32 5.53
N PRO A 135 2.04 -23.55 4.42
CA PRO A 135 1.51 -22.21 4.43
C PRO A 135 -0.02 -22.19 4.49
N ALA A 136 -0.57 -21.23 5.24
CA ALA A 136 -2.02 -20.98 5.23
C ALA A 136 -2.48 -20.27 3.96
N LEU A 137 -1.55 -19.61 3.26
CA LEU A 137 -1.75 -18.96 1.98
C LEU A 137 -0.43 -18.95 1.24
N GLN A 138 -0.48 -19.31 -0.04
CA GLN A 138 0.67 -19.28 -0.93
C GLN A 138 0.27 -18.70 -2.28
N LEU A 139 1.15 -17.86 -2.82
CA LEU A 139 1.07 -17.28 -4.15
C LEU A 139 2.38 -17.57 -4.85
N ASN A 140 2.28 -18.06 -6.08
CA ASN A 140 3.41 -18.25 -6.98
C ASN A 140 3.02 -17.43 -8.21
N ASP A 141 3.96 -16.66 -8.80
CA ASP A 141 3.76 -15.72 -9.92
C ASP A 141 3.64 -14.24 -9.49
N THR A 142 2.91 -13.42 -10.24
CA THR A 142 2.99 -11.96 -10.19
C THR A 142 2.09 -11.39 -9.09
N LEU A 143 2.63 -10.49 -8.27
CA LEU A 143 1.87 -9.72 -7.28
C LEU A 143 1.07 -8.63 -7.98
N VAL A 144 -0.26 -8.66 -7.97
CA VAL A 144 -1.06 -7.70 -8.73
C VAL A 144 -1.39 -6.44 -7.90
N ASP A 145 -1.31 -5.26 -8.52
CA ASP A 145 -1.65 -3.98 -7.87
C ASP A 145 -3.11 -3.96 -7.40
N GLY A 146 -3.33 -3.65 -6.12
CA GLY A 146 -4.63 -3.62 -5.48
C GLY A 146 -5.22 -4.99 -5.18
N GLN A 147 -4.52 -6.09 -5.50
CA GLN A 147 -4.98 -7.44 -5.20
C GLN A 147 -5.06 -7.65 -3.69
N MET A 148 -6.22 -8.11 -3.23
CA MET A 148 -6.44 -8.48 -1.83
C MET A 148 -6.72 -9.97 -1.72
N ILE A 149 -6.04 -10.64 -0.80
CA ILE A 149 -6.12 -12.08 -0.62
C ILE A 149 -6.17 -12.34 0.88
N GLY A 150 -6.96 -13.31 1.31
CA GLY A 150 -7.08 -13.63 2.72
C GLY A 150 -7.22 -15.11 2.99
N THR A 151 -6.88 -15.50 4.20
CA THR A 151 -6.99 -16.86 4.71
C THR A 151 -7.51 -16.83 6.14
N ARG A 152 -8.18 -17.90 6.56
CA ARG A 152 -8.69 -18.03 7.93
C ARG A 152 -8.47 -19.45 8.47
N PRO A 153 -7.22 -19.86 8.67
CA PRO A 153 -6.90 -21.15 9.25
C PRO A 153 -7.47 -21.32 10.66
N MET A 154 -7.85 -22.56 10.99
CA MET A 154 -8.05 -22.98 12.37
C MET A 154 -6.68 -23.28 12.98
N ILE A 155 -6.27 -22.49 13.97
CA ILE A 155 -4.94 -22.63 14.60
C ILE A 155 -4.98 -23.54 15.83
N THR A 156 -6.15 -23.68 16.47
CA THR A 156 -6.31 -24.56 17.63
C THR A 156 -7.66 -25.26 17.59
N ASN A 157 -7.66 -26.58 17.79
CA ASN A 157 -8.86 -27.43 17.83
C ASN A 157 -9.22 -27.91 19.24
N LYS A 158 -8.46 -27.47 20.25
CA LYS A 158 -8.68 -27.77 21.66
C LYS A 158 -9.13 -26.50 22.40
N PRO A 159 -9.87 -26.64 23.51
CA PRO A 159 -10.17 -25.53 24.40
C PRO A 159 -8.89 -24.98 25.02
N LEU A 160 -8.34 -23.95 24.41
CA LEU A 160 -7.37 -23.05 25.03
C LEU A 160 -8.12 -21.90 25.71
N SER A 161 -7.40 -21.13 26.53
CA SER A 161 -7.90 -19.87 27.07
C SER A 161 -8.50 -18.99 25.95
N ARG A 162 -9.52 -18.18 26.29
CA ARG A 162 -10.10 -17.17 25.37
C ARG A 162 -9.04 -16.16 24.93
N TYR A 163 -7.94 -16.09 25.67
CA TYR A 163 -6.86 -15.15 25.48
C TYR A 163 -5.61 -15.88 24.99
N LEU A 164 -5.08 -15.43 23.85
CA LEU A 164 -3.75 -15.77 23.39
C LEU A 164 -2.81 -14.58 23.66
N PRO A 165 -1.68 -14.78 24.36
CA PRO A 165 -0.75 -13.71 24.67
C PRO A 165 -0.23 -12.96 23.44
N SER A 166 -0.09 -13.64 22.31
CA SER A 166 0.32 -13.00 21.06
C SER A 166 -0.19 -13.76 19.84
N PHE A 167 -0.32 -13.06 18.71
CA PHE A 167 -0.69 -13.64 17.43
C PHE A 167 -0.16 -12.81 16.27
N GLY A 168 -0.02 -13.45 15.11
CA GLY A 168 0.45 -12.83 13.89
C GLY A 168 0.82 -13.87 12.83
N GLY A 169 1.99 -13.72 12.23
CA GLY A 169 2.56 -14.71 11.35
C GLY A 169 3.80 -14.25 10.60
N ILE A 170 4.36 -15.20 9.86
CA ILE A 170 5.60 -15.06 9.11
C ILE A 170 5.25 -15.00 7.62
N PHE A 171 5.78 -14.00 6.91
CA PHE A 171 5.79 -13.95 5.47
C PHE A 171 7.14 -14.38 4.94
N VAL A 172 7.13 -15.22 3.92
CA VAL A 172 8.33 -15.61 3.20
C VAL A 172 8.17 -15.16 1.75
N PHE A 173 9.06 -14.28 1.30
CA PHE A 173 9.17 -13.85 -0.10
C PHE A 173 10.40 -14.48 -0.73
N GLU A 174 10.21 -15.27 -1.79
CA GLU A 174 11.28 -15.92 -2.55
C GLU A 174 11.30 -15.37 -3.98
N GLY A 175 12.50 -15.05 -4.47
CA GLY A 175 12.70 -14.61 -5.85
C GLY A 175 12.04 -13.28 -6.20
N LEU A 176 11.80 -12.38 -5.23
CA LEU A 176 11.12 -11.11 -5.50
C LEU A 176 11.94 -10.24 -6.47
N THR A 177 11.35 -10.01 -7.65
CA THR A 177 11.89 -9.17 -8.71
C THR A 177 10.90 -8.08 -9.08
N ILE A 178 11.36 -6.83 -9.03
CA ILE A 178 10.55 -5.66 -9.37
C ILE A 178 11.01 -5.11 -10.72
N ARG A 179 10.11 -5.00 -11.69
CA ARG A 179 10.37 -4.36 -12.98
C ARG A 179 9.78 -2.95 -12.97
N LEU A 180 10.61 -1.93 -13.13
CA LEU A 180 10.17 -0.54 -13.22
C LEU A 180 9.57 -0.26 -14.61
N ARG A 181 8.82 0.85 -14.72
CA ARG A 181 8.22 1.28 -16.00
C ARG A 181 9.22 1.66 -17.08
N ASP A 182 10.44 2.05 -16.70
CA ASP A 182 11.54 2.32 -17.63
C ASP A 182 12.18 1.04 -18.20
N GLY A 183 11.74 -0.14 -17.75
CA GLY A 183 12.25 -1.43 -18.18
C GLY A 183 13.37 -1.98 -17.32
N SER A 184 13.88 -1.22 -16.35
CA SER A 184 14.88 -1.72 -15.41
C SER A 184 14.29 -2.82 -14.51
N SER A 185 15.12 -3.81 -14.18
CA SER A 185 14.75 -4.94 -13.33
C SER A 185 15.60 -4.93 -12.08
N ILE A 186 14.95 -5.03 -10.93
CA ILE A 186 15.54 -4.95 -9.60
C ILE A 186 15.24 -6.27 -8.88
N GLN A 187 16.27 -7.10 -8.72
CA GLN A 187 16.18 -8.25 -7.85
C GLN A 187 16.33 -7.78 -6.40
N VAL A 188 15.30 -8.02 -5.57
CA VAL A 188 15.24 -7.47 -4.22
C VAL A 188 16.20 -8.21 -3.28
N SER A 189 16.28 -9.54 -3.42
CA SER A 189 17.19 -10.39 -2.66
C SER A 189 17.48 -11.68 -3.41
N GLU A 190 18.68 -12.21 -3.25
CA GLU A 190 19.05 -13.56 -3.71
C GLU A 190 18.54 -14.64 -2.76
N SER A 191 18.36 -14.31 -1.47
CA SER A 191 17.86 -15.20 -0.42
C SER A 191 16.41 -14.87 -0.08
N PRO A 192 15.63 -15.81 0.46
CA PRO A 192 14.28 -15.55 0.94
C PRO A 192 14.24 -14.40 1.95
N ILE A 193 13.28 -13.48 1.80
CA ILE A 193 13.02 -12.43 2.78
C ILE A 193 11.96 -12.97 3.74
N ILE A 194 12.35 -13.16 5.00
CA ILE A 194 11.47 -13.69 6.04
C ILE A 194 11.05 -12.52 6.93
N ILE A 195 9.77 -12.18 6.91
CA ILE A 195 9.20 -11.06 7.66
C ILE A 195 8.26 -11.63 8.72
N GLU A 196 8.63 -11.46 9.98
CA GLU A 196 7.81 -11.85 11.11
C GLU A 196 7.01 -10.64 11.59
N LEU A 197 5.69 -10.81 11.72
CA LEU A 197 4.78 -9.78 12.22
C LEU A 197 3.97 -10.36 13.38
N GLU A 198 4.03 -9.70 14.53
CA GLU A 198 3.34 -10.17 15.72
C GLU A 198 2.71 -9.01 16.49
N LYS A 199 1.60 -9.28 17.17
CA LYS A 199 1.10 -8.41 18.23
C LYS A 199 0.98 -9.17 19.52
N GLU A 200 1.70 -8.71 20.54
CA GLU A 200 1.40 -9.05 21.92
C GLU A 200 0.13 -8.35 22.37
N SER A 201 -0.76 -9.12 22.98
CA SER A 201 -2.02 -8.67 23.60
C SER A 201 -1.83 -7.64 24.71
N SER A 202 -0.67 -7.64 25.40
CA SER A 202 -0.29 -6.64 26.40
C SER A 202 0.12 -5.30 25.77
N LYS A 203 0.50 -5.31 24.49
CA LYS A 203 1.01 -4.16 23.75
C LYS A 203 -0.08 -3.59 22.84
N LYS A 204 -0.14 -2.26 22.76
CA LYS A 204 -1.06 -1.55 21.86
C LYS A 204 -0.65 -1.70 20.38
N ASN A 205 0.65 -1.80 20.13
CA ASN A 205 1.21 -1.79 18.79
C ASN A 205 1.80 -3.16 18.45
N PRO A 206 1.64 -3.60 17.19
CA PRO A 206 2.37 -4.76 16.68
C PRO A 206 3.85 -4.45 16.49
N GLU A 207 4.65 -5.51 16.50
CA GLU A 207 6.07 -5.52 16.21
C GLU A 207 6.32 -6.27 14.90
N GLY A 208 7.43 -5.93 14.25
CA GLY A 208 7.83 -6.56 13.00
C GLY A 208 9.34 -6.63 12.91
N SER A 209 9.84 -7.78 12.51
CA SER A 209 11.26 -8.11 12.37
C SER A 209 11.51 -8.81 11.04
N ILE A 210 12.77 -8.84 10.63
CA ILE A 210 13.22 -9.62 9.48
C ILE A 210 14.27 -10.60 9.94
N GLU A 211 14.08 -11.86 9.59
CA GLU A 211 15.09 -12.91 9.75
C GLU A 211 15.79 -13.19 8.41
N GLY A 212 17.06 -13.59 8.47
CA GLY A 212 17.82 -14.01 7.28
C GLY A 212 18.32 -12.87 6.38
N MET A 213 18.69 -11.71 6.95
CA MET A 213 19.26 -10.60 6.16
C MET A 213 20.48 -11.05 5.36
N ASN A 214 20.37 -11.00 4.02
CA ASN A 214 21.53 -10.79 3.17
C ASN A 214 22.20 -9.47 3.56
N ALA A 215 23.53 -9.39 3.45
CA ALA A 215 24.36 -8.25 3.87
C ALA A 215 24.01 -6.88 3.22
N ASN A 216 23.04 -6.84 2.30
CA ASN A 216 22.74 -5.70 1.45
C ASN A 216 21.35 -5.08 1.69
N LEU A 217 20.39 -5.77 2.30
CA LEU A 217 19.10 -5.18 2.65
C LEU A 217 19.21 -4.51 4.02
N SER A 218 18.59 -3.33 4.20
CA SER A 218 18.43 -2.72 5.52
C SER A 218 16.95 -2.53 5.83
N TYR A 219 16.57 -2.56 7.10
CA TYR A 219 15.19 -2.31 7.50
C TYR A 219 15.09 -1.43 8.73
N GLU A 220 14.01 -0.66 8.76
CA GLU A 220 13.57 0.10 9.93
C GLU A 220 12.16 -0.33 10.28
N SER A 221 11.93 -0.65 11.56
CA SER A 221 10.62 -1.07 12.05
C SER A 221 10.09 -0.07 13.06
N SER A 222 8.79 0.20 12.98
CA SER A 222 8.07 1.14 13.83
C SER A 222 6.67 0.60 14.14
N ALA A 223 5.89 1.37 14.91
CA ALA A 223 4.51 1.00 15.21
C ALA A 223 3.67 0.92 13.91
N ARG A 224 3.36 -0.30 13.49
CA ARG A 224 2.53 -0.65 12.30
C ARG A 224 3.17 -0.41 10.93
N LEU A 225 4.47 -0.10 10.87
CA LEU A 225 5.17 0.08 9.60
C LEU A 225 6.60 -0.44 9.70
N MET A 226 6.96 -1.30 8.77
CA MET A 226 8.33 -1.68 8.44
C MET A 226 8.70 -1.08 7.08
N THR A 227 9.90 -0.53 6.99
CA THR A 227 10.48 -0.03 5.75
C THR A 227 11.70 -0.90 5.42
N LEU A 228 11.67 -1.55 4.27
CA LEU A 228 12.78 -2.30 3.70
C LEU A 228 13.46 -1.44 2.64
N THR A 229 14.76 -1.19 2.79
CA THR A 229 15.55 -0.45 1.80
C THR A 229 16.30 -1.42 0.92
N ILE A 230 16.03 -1.32 -0.37
CA ILE A 230 16.65 -2.08 -1.46
C ILE A 230 17.80 -1.23 -1.99
N PRO A 231 19.05 -1.69 -1.87
CA PRO A 231 20.22 -0.89 -2.23
C PRO A 231 20.40 -0.75 -3.74
N SER A 232 19.76 -1.61 -4.52
CA SER A 232 19.83 -1.65 -5.98
C SER A 232 18.61 -0.97 -6.61
N GLY A 233 18.87 -0.13 -7.61
CA GLY A 233 17.84 0.52 -8.41
C GLY A 233 17.42 1.91 -7.92
N SER A 234 16.94 2.72 -8.85
CA SER A 234 16.43 4.07 -8.58
C SER A 234 15.27 4.36 -9.54
N ALA A 235 14.24 5.03 -9.04
CA ALA A 235 13.11 5.51 -9.84
C ALA A 235 13.16 7.04 -10.07
N THR A 236 14.29 7.68 -9.71
CA THR A 236 14.47 9.15 -9.76
C THR A 236 14.06 9.73 -11.11
N GLY A 237 14.47 9.11 -12.23
CA GLY A 237 14.18 9.64 -13.57
C GLY A 237 12.69 9.82 -13.84
N ILE A 238 11.86 8.81 -13.53
CA ILE A 238 10.41 8.87 -13.73
C ILE A 238 9.79 9.91 -12.79
N ILE A 239 10.23 9.97 -11.54
CA ILE A 239 9.69 10.90 -10.54
C ILE A 239 10.03 12.35 -10.88
N THR A 240 11.28 12.63 -11.26
CA THR A 240 11.70 13.97 -11.65
C THR A 240 10.93 14.45 -12.87
N ALA A 241 10.75 13.60 -13.89
CA ALA A 241 9.97 13.95 -15.06
C ALA A 241 8.50 14.26 -14.71
N ASP A 242 7.86 13.39 -13.93
CA ASP A 242 6.46 13.59 -13.53
C ASP A 242 6.29 14.83 -12.63
N MET A 243 7.26 15.12 -11.75
CA MET A 243 7.27 16.35 -10.96
C MET A 243 7.41 17.61 -11.82
N LEU A 244 8.30 17.61 -12.82
CA LEU A 244 8.45 18.73 -13.75
C LEU A 244 7.15 19.02 -14.51
N ILE A 245 6.48 17.96 -15.00
CA ILE A 245 5.18 18.07 -15.68
C ILE A 245 4.11 18.59 -14.71
N ALA A 246 4.02 18.04 -13.50
CA ALA A 246 3.06 18.48 -12.50
C ALA A 246 3.22 19.96 -12.15
N VAL A 247 4.45 20.41 -11.90
CA VAL A 247 4.77 21.82 -11.62
C VAL A 247 4.44 22.71 -12.82
N SER A 248 4.75 22.26 -14.04
CA SER A 248 4.44 23.01 -15.26
C SER A 248 2.93 23.20 -15.44
N LEU A 249 2.14 22.14 -15.27
CA LEU A 249 0.68 22.18 -15.36
C LEU A 249 0.07 23.09 -14.27
N ALA A 250 0.56 22.99 -13.03
CA ALA A 250 0.14 23.89 -11.95
C ALA A 250 0.47 25.36 -12.28
N GLY A 251 1.66 25.62 -12.82
CA GLY A 251 2.08 26.95 -13.25
C GLY A 251 1.18 27.54 -14.33
N ILE A 252 0.84 26.75 -15.35
CA ILE A 252 -0.10 27.16 -16.42
C ILE A 252 -1.48 27.44 -15.84
N GLY A 253 -2.00 26.56 -14.97
CA GLY A 253 -3.30 26.75 -14.32
C GLY A 253 -3.38 28.03 -13.48
N ILE A 254 -2.32 28.33 -12.72
CA ILE A 254 -2.24 29.55 -11.92
C ILE A 254 -2.14 30.80 -12.82
N ALA A 255 -1.31 30.76 -13.86
CA ALA A 255 -1.20 31.87 -14.80
C ALA A 255 -2.55 32.14 -15.49
N GLY A 256 -3.23 31.08 -15.93
CA GLY A 256 -4.58 31.15 -16.49
C GLY A 256 -5.59 31.76 -15.51
N LEU A 257 -5.56 31.36 -14.23
CA LEU A 257 -6.42 31.93 -13.19
C LEU A 257 -6.15 33.43 -12.97
N VAL A 258 -4.87 33.84 -12.94
CA VAL A 258 -4.48 35.25 -12.81
C VAL A 258 -5.00 36.05 -14.01
N VAL A 259 -4.80 35.55 -15.23
CA VAL A 259 -5.29 36.16 -16.46
C VAL A 259 -6.82 36.26 -16.43
N PHE A 260 -7.52 35.22 -16.00
CA PHE A 260 -8.98 35.21 -15.87
C PHE A 260 -9.48 36.25 -14.86
N ILE A 261 -8.85 36.36 -13.69
CA ILE A 261 -9.19 37.36 -12.68
C ILE A 261 -8.94 38.78 -13.21
N LEU A 262 -7.80 39.01 -13.86
CA LEU A 262 -7.46 40.31 -14.45
C LEU A 262 -8.43 40.68 -15.58
N HIS A 263 -8.86 39.71 -16.38
CA HIS A 263 -9.85 39.91 -17.43
C HIS A 263 -11.22 40.28 -16.84
N ARG A 264 -11.71 39.51 -15.86
CA ARG A 264 -13.00 39.78 -15.19
C ARG A 264 -13.02 41.12 -14.47
N THR A 265 -11.88 41.58 -13.98
CA THR A 265 -11.74 42.88 -13.30
C THR A 265 -11.47 44.05 -14.27
N ASN A 266 -11.60 43.83 -15.58
CA ASN A 266 -11.32 44.81 -16.64
C ASN A 266 -9.92 45.44 -16.57
N ARG A 267 -8.96 44.72 -15.95
CA ARG A 267 -7.55 45.15 -15.88
C ARG A 267 -6.80 44.83 -17.17
N ILE A 268 -7.26 43.81 -17.91
CA ILE A 268 -6.75 43.40 -19.22
C ILE A 268 -7.92 42.96 -20.12
N GLN A 269 -7.84 43.22 -21.42
CA GLN A 269 -8.70 42.60 -22.42
C GLN A 269 -7.94 41.46 -23.09
N VAL A 270 -8.45 40.23 -22.94
CA VAL A 270 -7.91 39.07 -23.64
C VAL A 270 -8.87 38.82 -24.81
N SER A 271 -8.40 39.01 -26.04
CA SER A 271 -9.15 38.57 -27.23
C SER A 271 -9.11 37.04 -27.27
N LEU A 272 -10.30 36.43 -27.26
CA LEU A 272 -10.51 34.99 -27.39
C LEU A 272 -10.83 34.60 -28.85
N ASP A 273 -10.69 35.53 -29.79
CA ASP A 273 -11.13 35.35 -31.18
C ASP A 273 -10.35 34.19 -31.85
N TRP A 274 -9.07 34.05 -31.52
CA TRP A 274 -8.20 32.97 -32.02
C TRP A 274 -8.63 31.57 -31.53
N ILE A 275 -9.21 31.43 -30.33
CA ILE A 275 -9.71 30.13 -29.84
C ILE A 275 -10.96 29.74 -30.62
N ARG A 276 -11.80 30.72 -30.96
CA ARG A 276 -13.03 30.53 -31.73
C ARG A 276 -12.74 30.05 -33.15
N GLU A 277 -11.73 30.62 -33.79
CA GLU A 277 -11.26 30.20 -35.12
C GLU A 277 -10.68 28.78 -35.10
N THR A 278 -9.91 28.43 -34.06
CA THR A 278 -9.27 27.09 -33.94
C THR A 278 -10.29 25.97 -33.67
N VAL A 279 -11.36 26.26 -32.93
CA VAL A 279 -12.46 25.29 -32.68
C VAL A 279 -13.34 25.11 -33.92
N GLN A 280 -13.45 26.14 -34.77
CA GLN A 280 -14.20 26.07 -36.03
C GLN A 280 -13.44 25.35 -37.13
N SER A 281 -12.11 25.49 -37.22
CA SER A 281 -11.29 24.78 -38.21
C SER A 281 -11.23 23.26 -37.95
N ASN A 282 -11.24 22.83 -36.68
CA ASN A 282 -11.27 21.40 -36.31
C ASN A 282 -12.65 20.74 -36.42
N ARG A 283 -13.69 21.47 -36.83
CA ARG A 283 -15.06 20.95 -37.04
C ARG A 283 -15.38 20.64 -38.51
N GLN A 284 -14.46 20.88 -39.44
CA GLN A 284 -14.60 20.41 -40.81
C GLN A 284 -14.23 18.92 -40.85
N GLU A 285 -15.25 18.05 -40.81
CA GLU A 285 -15.12 16.64 -41.20
C GLU A 285 -14.61 16.55 -42.65
N PRO A 286 -13.79 15.53 -42.98
CA PRO A 286 -13.45 15.28 -44.37
C PRO A 286 -14.72 14.88 -45.13
N GLU A 287 -15.02 15.60 -46.22
CA GLU A 287 -16.04 15.16 -47.19
C GLU A 287 -15.68 13.75 -47.68
N PRO A 288 -16.68 12.85 -47.85
CA PRO A 288 -16.43 11.55 -48.45
C PRO A 288 -16.10 11.74 -49.93
N ASP A 289 -14.92 11.30 -50.34
CA ASP A 289 -14.53 11.22 -51.74
C ASP A 289 -15.54 10.37 -52.53
N GLU A 290 -16.15 10.97 -53.57
CA GLU A 290 -16.94 10.28 -54.61
C GLU A 290 -16.07 9.44 -55.55
#